data_AF-A0A2D6TKU2-F1
#
_entry.id   AF-A0A2D6TKU2-F1
#
_cell.length_a   1.000
_cell.length_b   1.000
_cell.length_c   1.000
_cell.angle_alpha   90.00
_cell.angle_beta   90.00
_cell.angle_gamma   90.00
#
_symmetry.space_group_name_H-M   'P 1'
#
loop_
_entity.id
_entity.type
_entity.pdbx_description
1 polymer ?
#
loop_
_entity_poly.entity_id
_entity_poly.type
_entity_poly.pdbx_seq_one_letter_code
_entity_poly.pdbx_strand_id
1 'polypeptide(L)'
;MGMDLARLEDGEKFTCSNGMWGIILQSAEKGGWKPCGTFKMDENENPEKNRDKNDYTTQKGQIVSETDAFEMSKALKKFIKDKKDEIDTNEFYSINQFIEWLKAEDYIGDGIDYFPGFEIY
;
A
#
# COMPACT_ATOMS: atom_id res chain seq x y z
N MET A 1 -14.83 -7.25 -9.47
CA MET A 1 -14.62 -5.99 -8.74
C MET A 1 -13.15 -5.95 -8.37
N GLY A 2 -12.46 -4.89 -8.79
CA GLY A 2 -11.03 -4.70 -8.55
C GLY A 2 -10.81 -3.66 -7.46
N MET A 3 -9.56 -3.58 -7.02
CA MET A 3 -9.04 -2.55 -6.14
C MET A 3 -8.24 -1.56 -6.99
N ASP A 4 -8.58 -0.28 -6.87
CA ASP A 4 -7.92 0.83 -7.57
C ASP A 4 -7.27 1.75 -6.53
N LEU A 5 -5.98 2.02 -6.70
CA LEU A 5 -5.17 2.83 -5.81
C LEU A 5 -4.50 3.97 -6.58
N ALA A 6 -4.40 5.15 -5.99
CA ALA A 6 -3.69 6.31 -6.54
C ALA A 6 -2.59 6.75 -5.58
N ARG A 7 -1.35 6.84 -6.06
CA ARG A 7 -0.24 7.36 -5.28
C ARG A 7 -0.44 8.86 -5.00
N LEU A 8 -0.19 9.32 -3.78
CA LEU A 8 -0.54 10.70 -3.40
C LEU A 8 0.33 11.77 -4.08
N GLU A 9 1.58 11.45 -4.42
CA GLU A 9 2.53 12.42 -5.00
C GLU A 9 2.17 12.83 -6.43
N ASP A 10 1.83 11.86 -7.28
CA ASP A 10 1.71 12.04 -8.73
C ASP A 10 0.45 11.41 -9.33
N GLY A 11 -0.38 10.78 -8.49
CA GLY A 11 -1.60 10.11 -8.93
C GLY A 11 -1.34 8.86 -9.76
N GLU A 12 -0.13 8.28 -9.73
CA GLU A 12 0.14 7.03 -10.45
C GLU A 12 -0.82 5.95 -9.95
N LYS A 13 -1.45 5.24 -10.90
CA LYS A 13 -2.52 4.30 -10.61
C LYS A 13 -2.00 2.87 -10.49
N PHE A 14 -2.46 2.16 -9.47
CA PHE A 14 -2.27 0.73 -9.34
C PHE A 14 -3.63 0.04 -9.22
N THR A 15 -3.90 -0.87 -10.15
CA THR A 15 -5.14 -1.65 -10.18
C THR A 15 -4.83 -3.13 -10.03
N CYS A 16 -5.52 -3.81 -9.12
CA CYS A 16 -5.44 -5.26 -8.98
C CYS A 16 -6.81 -5.88 -8.65
N SER A 17 -6.91 -7.21 -8.63
CA SER A 17 -8.15 -7.86 -8.19
C SER A 17 -8.30 -7.76 -6.67
N ASN A 18 -9.53 -7.77 -6.14
CA ASN A 18 -9.75 -7.80 -4.68
C ASN A 18 -9.06 -8.99 -4.00
N GLY A 19 -8.98 -10.14 -4.69
CA GLY A 19 -8.25 -11.30 -4.19
C GLY A 19 -6.75 -11.04 -4.07
N MET A 20 -6.15 -10.42 -5.10
CA MET A 20 -4.74 -10.05 -5.08
C MET A 20 -4.44 -9.00 -4.02
N TRP A 21 -5.33 -8.01 -3.87
CA TRP A 21 -5.20 -7.02 -2.80
C TRP A 21 -5.23 -7.66 -1.42
N GLY A 22 -6.14 -8.61 -1.19
CA GLY A 22 -6.16 -9.40 0.04
C GLY A 22 -4.86 -10.17 0.28
N ILE A 23 -4.25 -10.73 -0.77
CA ILE A 23 -2.94 -11.41 -0.69
C ILE A 23 -1.84 -10.42 -0.30
N ILE A 24 -1.81 -9.23 -0.91
CA ILE A 24 -0.83 -8.18 -0.58
C ILE A 24 -0.96 -7.79 0.90
N LEU A 25 -2.17 -7.48 1.38
CA LEU A 25 -2.39 -7.12 2.79
C LEU A 25 -1.97 -8.25 3.75
N GLN A 26 -2.39 -9.49 3.49
CA GLN A 26 -2.01 -10.64 4.32
C GLN A 26 -0.50 -10.90 4.30
N SER A 27 0.16 -10.68 3.16
CA SER A 27 1.61 -10.81 3.02
C SER A 27 2.34 -9.75 3.84
N ALA A 28 1.85 -8.50 3.83
CA ALA A 28 2.38 -7.44 4.66
C ALA A 28 2.23 -7.76 6.15
N GLU A 29 1.05 -8.21 6.58
CA GLU A 29 0.81 -8.62 7.98
C GLU A 29 1.73 -9.76 8.41
N LYS A 30 1.90 -10.80 7.58
CA LYS A 30 2.87 -11.90 7.82
C LYS A 30 4.31 -11.41 7.89
N GLY A 31 4.65 -10.38 7.11
CA GLY A 31 5.93 -9.68 7.17
C GLY A 31 6.14 -8.87 8.45
N GLY A 32 5.06 -8.57 9.18
CA GLY A 32 5.07 -7.83 10.44
C GLY A 32 4.51 -6.40 10.35
N TRP A 33 3.88 -6.04 9.23
CA TRP A 33 3.14 -4.78 9.11
C TRP A 33 1.97 -4.77 10.10
N LYS A 34 1.73 -3.61 10.72
CA LYS A 34 0.59 -3.35 11.58
C LYS A 34 -0.11 -2.12 11.04
N PRO A 35 -1.35 -2.23 10.52
CA PRO A 35 -2.06 -1.09 9.95
C PRO A 35 -2.19 0.03 10.97
N CYS A 36 -1.74 1.23 10.60
CA CYS A 36 -1.88 2.43 11.42
C CYS A 36 -3.29 3.05 11.35
N GLY A 37 -4.11 2.55 10.41
CA GLY A 37 -5.40 3.12 10.04
C GLY A 37 -5.27 4.02 8.81
N THR A 38 -6.38 4.17 8.09
CA THR A 38 -6.50 5.13 7.00
C THR A 38 -7.11 6.43 7.51
N PHE A 39 -7.11 7.48 6.71
CA PHE A 39 -7.89 8.69 7.01
C PHE A 39 -8.57 9.19 5.76
N LYS A 40 -9.60 10.01 5.93
CA LYS A 40 -10.26 10.68 4.81
C LYS A 40 -10.12 12.18 5.00
N MET A 41 -9.88 12.91 3.92
CA MET A 41 -9.98 14.38 3.98
C MET A 41 -11.45 14.80 3.88
N ASP A 42 -11.87 15.70 4.76
CA ASP A 42 -13.17 16.36 4.65
C ASP A 42 -13.16 17.45 3.55
N GLU A 43 -14.30 18.10 3.32
CA GLU A 43 -14.44 19.18 2.33
C GLU A 43 -13.55 20.41 2.62
N ASN A 44 -13.01 20.51 3.84
CA ASN A 44 -12.12 21.59 4.30
C ASN A 44 -10.67 21.13 4.45
N GLU A 45 -10.30 19.99 3.84
CA GLU A 45 -8.96 19.38 3.89
C GLU A 45 -8.50 18.98 5.31
N ASN A 46 -9.43 18.78 6.25
CA ASN A 46 -9.09 18.24 7.55
C ASN A 46 -9.11 16.71 7.53
N PRO A 47 -8.13 16.04 8.16
CA PRO A 47 -8.13 14.59 8.25
C PRO A 47 -9.16 14.11 9.27
N GLU A 48 -10.23 13.50 8.79
CA GLU A 48 -11.11 12.66 9.58
C GLU A 48 -10.41 11.33 9.84
N LYS A 49 -10.01 11.10 11.09
CA LYS A 49 -9.43 9.83 11.53
C LYS A 49 -10.52 8.75 11.51
N ASN A 50 -10.66 8.06 10.39
CA ASN A 50 -11.23 6.72 10.41
C ASN A 50 -10.16 5.74 10.94
N ARG A 51 -10.56 4.67 11.61
CA ARG A 51 -9.60 3.70 12.19
C ARG A 51 -10.10 2.27 12.03
N ASP A 52 -10.97 2.03 11.05
CA ASP A 52 -11.43 0.68 10.78
C ASP A 52 -10.37 -0.06 9.97
N LYS A 53 -9.99 -1.25 10.44
CA LYS A 53 -9.04 -2.11 9.74
C LYS A 53 -9.59 -2.59 8.40
N ASN A 54 -10.90 -2.55 8.21
CA ASN A 54 -11.56 -2.86 6.94
C ASN A 54 -11.47 -1.71 5.92
N ASP A 55 -11.02 -0.51 6.33
CA ASP A 55 -10.97 0.68 5.48
C ASP A 55 -10.01 0.48 4.29
N TYR A 56 -8.97 -0.33 4.48
CA TYR A 56 -8.04 -0.73 3.42
C TYR A 56 -8.70 -1.51 2.28
N THR A 57 -9.95 -1.96 2.42
CA THR A 57 -10.61 -2.86 1.44
C THR A 57 -12.00 -2.43 1.01
N THR A 58 -12.66 -1.52 1.72
CA THR A 58 -14.12 -1.30 1.56
C THR A 58 -14.54 0.14 1.29
N GLN A 59 -13.67 1.13 1.51
CA GLN A 59 -14.07 2.54 1.44
C GLN A 59 -13.22 3.32 0.44
N LYS A 60 -13.87 3.78 -0.63
CA LYS A 60 -13.30 4.75 -1.58
C LYS A 60 -13.06 6.10 -0.88
N GLY A 61 -11.98 6.76 -1.22
CA GLY A 61 -11.52 8.02 -0.62
C GLY A 61 -10.71 7.85 0.66
N GLN A 62 -10.33 6.62 1.03
CA GLN A 62 -9.48 6.38 2.20
C GLN A 62 -8.02 6.50 1.82
N ILE A 63 -7.27 7.22 2.63
CA ILE A 63 -5.86 7.54 2.41
C ILE A 63 -4.99 6.73 3.39
N VAL A 64 -4.00 6.06 2.83
CA VAL A 64 -2.90 5.41 3.53
C VAL A 64 -1.74 6.40 3.59
N SER A 65 -1.30 6.72 4.82
CA SER A 65 -0.21 7.68 5.05
C SER A 65 1.16 7.20 4.56
N GLU A 66 2.10 8.13 4.39
CA GLU A 66 3.51 7.86 4.08
C GLU A 66 4.15 6.83 5.01
N THR A 67 3.94 7.00 6.33
CA THR A 67 4.49 6.11 7.35
C THR A 67 3.97 4.68 7.19
N ASP A 68 2.67 4.55 6.90
CA ASP A 68 2.03 3.24 6.78
C ASP A 68 2.43 2.56 5.46
N ALA A 69 2.53 3.32 4.36
CA ALA A 69 3.06 2.84 3.08
C ALA A 69 4.52 2.39 3.19
N PHE A 70 5.36 3.13 3.90
CA PHE A 70 6.76 2.74 4.18
C PHE A 70 6.84 1.43 4.98
N GLU A 71 6.12 1.33 6.09
CA GLU A 71 6.13 0.10 6.92
C GLU A 71 5.52 -1.09 6.18
N MET A 72 4.49 -0.87 5.34
CA MET A 72 3.92 -1.90 4.46
C MET A 72 4.96 -2.40 3.45
N SER A 73 5.65 -1.50 2.74
CA SER A 73 6.73 -1.84 1.79
C SER A 73 7.83 -2.67 2.47
N LYS A 74 8.30 -2.23 3.64
CA LYS A 74 9.32 -2.93 4.43
C LYS A 74 8.87 -4.33 4.85
N ALA A 75 7.63 -4.48 5.30
CA ALA A 75 7.09 -5.77 5.68
C ALA A 75 6.93 -6.72 4.50
N LEU A 76 6.48 -6.23 3.34
CA LEU A 76 6.38 -7.02 2.11
C LEU A 76 7.75 -7.48 1.60
N LYS A 77 8.75 -6.60 1.61
CA LYS A 77 10.15 -6.95 1.29
C LYS A 77 10.66 -8.06 2.22
N LYS A 78 10.36 -7.98 3.52
CA LYS A 78 10.70 -9.01 4.50
C LYS A 78 9.94 -10.32 4.24
N PHE A 79 8.64 -10.27 3.97
CA PHE A 79 7.84 -11.45 3.64
C PHE A 79 8.41 -12.19 2.42
N ILE A 80 8.72 -11.47 1.33
CA ILE A 80 9.35 -12.05 0.14
C ILE A 80 10.67 -12.71 0.49
N LYS A 81 11.51 -12.06 1.30
CA LYS A 81 12.81 -12.61 1.72
C LYS A 81 12.65 -13.90 2.52
N ASP A 82 11.69 -13.94 3.45
CA ASP A 82 11.50 -15.06 4.38
C ASP A 82 10.73 -16.23 3.73
N LYS A 83 9.91 -15.96 2.72
CA LYS A 83 8.99 -16.92 2.10
C LYS A 83 9.21 -17.16 0.60
N LYS A 84 10.35 -16.74 0.06
CA LYS A 84 10.66 -16.78 -1.38
C LYS A 84 10.34 -18.11 -2.06
N ASP A 85 10.63 -19.24 -1.41
CA ASP A 85 10.45 -20.58 -1.98
C ASP A 85 9.02 -21.15 -1.79
N GLU A 86 8.17 -20.46 -1.02
CA GLU A 86 6.78 -20.85 -0.72
C GLU A 86 5.75 -19.99 -1.46
N ILE A 87 6.15 -18.83 -1.99
CA ILE A 87 5.25 -17.88 -2.65
C ILE A 87 5.00 -18.31 -4.10
N ASP A 88 3.73 -18.27 -4.54
CA ASP A 88 3.38 -18.50 -5.94
C ASP A 88 4.00 -17.42 -6.85
N THR A 89 4.35 -17.80 -8.07
CA THR A 89 5.01 -16.89 -9.02
C THR A 89 4.17 -15.63 -9.28
N ASN A 90 2.86 -15.73 -9.42
CA ASN A 90 1.99 -14.57 -9.66
C ASN A 90 1.87 -13.67 -8.42
N GLU A 91 1.81 -14.27 -7.24
CA GLU A 91 1.82 -13.52 -5.97
C GLU A 91 3.13 -12.76 -5.81
N PHE A 92 4.27 -13.41 -6.08
CA PHE A 92 5.59 -12.78 -6.04
C PHE A 92 5.68 -11.58 -6.99
N TYR A 93 5.24 -11.73 -8.24
CA TYR A 93 5.25 -10.63 -9.21
C TYR A 93 4.34 -9.48 -8.76
N SER A 94 3.13 -9.79 -8.29
CA SER A 94 2.16 -8.77 -7.87
C SER A 94 2.64 -7.99 -6.64
N ILE A 95 3.23 -8.68 -5.66
CA ILE A 95 3.79 -8.03 -4.47
C ILE A 95 4.98 -7.14 -4.86
N ASN A 96 5.90 -7.61 -5.71
CA ASN A 96 7.03 -6.78 -6.14
C ASN A 96 6.57 -5.56 -6.94
N GLN A 97 5.62 -5.74 -7.87
CA GLN A 97 5.06 -4.63 -8.64
C GLN A 97 4.44 -3.58 -7.71
N PHE A 98 3.72 -4.01 -6.68
CA PHE A 98 3.17 -3.10 -5.68
C PHE A 98 4.25 -2.39 -4.85
N ILE A 99 5.30 -3.10 -4.40
CA ILE A 99 6.42 -2.50 -3.66
C ILE A 99 7.11 -1.41 -4.49
N GLU A 100 7.33 -1.65 -5.78
CA GLU A 100 7.94 -0.66 -6.66
C GLU A 100 7.00 0.52 -6.90
N TRP A 101 5.71 0.25 -7.15
CA TRP A 101 4.71 1.32 -7.30
C TRP A 101 4.55 2.19 -6.05
N LEU A 102 4.76 1.65 -4.84
CA LEU A 102 4.70 2.45 -3.61
C LEU A 102 5.79 3.55 -3.54
N LYS A 103 6.85 3.45 -4.34
CA LYS A 103 7.94 4.44 -4.39
C LYS A 103 7.62 5.51 -5.42
N ALA A 104 7.79 6.78 -5.09
CA ALA A 104 7.77 7.85 -6.09
C ALA A 104 9.15 7.95 -6.76
N GLU A 105 9.23 7.72 -8.07
CA GLU A 105 10.49 7.72 -8.82
C GLU A 105 11.11 9.12 -8.98
N ASP A 106 10.29 10.17 -8.95
CA ASP A 106 10.72 11.56 -9.19
C ASP A 106 11.29 12.27 -7.93
N TYR A 107 11.41 11.57 -6.80
CA TYR A 107 12.03 12.13 -5.60
C TYR A 107 13.56 12.11 -5.71
N ILE A 108 14.12 13.15 -6.33
CA ILE A 108 15.57 13.41 -6.42
C ILE A 108 16.06 13.96 -5.07
N GLY A 109 16.04 13.12 -4.04
CA GLY A 109 16.55 13.42 -2.69
C GLY A 109 17.42 12.27 -2.19
N ASP A 110 18.74 12.44 -2.25
CA ASP A 110 19.78 11.60 -1.63
C ASP A 110 19.75 10.08 -1.87
N GLY A 111 18.97 9.58 -2.83
CA GLY A 111 18.89 8.14 -3.15
C GLY A 111 18.13 7.32 -2.11
N ILE A 112 17.24 7.95 -1.35
CA ILE A 112 16.36 7.28 -0.38
C ILE A 112 14.99 7.05 -1.04
N ASP A 113 14.52 5.79 -1.04
CA ASP A 113 13.16 5.44 -1.47
C ASP A 113 12.13 6.31 -0.70
N TYR A 114 11.38 7.16 -1.39
CA TYR A 114 10.29 7.96 -0.82
C TYR A 114 8.94 7.28 -1.05
N PHE A 115 8.12 7.22 0.00
CA PHE A 115 6.82 6.53 0.02
C PHE A 115 5.73 7.54 0.35
N PRO A 116 5.08 8.17 -0.64
CA PRO A 116 4.13 9.27 -0.42
C PRO A 116 2.80 8.81 0.18
N GLY A 117 2.55 7.50 0.30
CA GLY A 117 1.21 7.00 0.61
C GLY A 117 0.31 6.92 -0.62
N PHE A 118 -0.94 6.51 -0.42
CA PHE A 118 -1.89 6.33 -1.51
C PHE A 118 -3.35 6.45 -1.07
N GLU A 119 -4.23 6.78 -2.01
CA GLU A 119 -5.68 6.77 -1.86
C GLU A 119 -6.28 5.50 -2.48
N ILE A 120 -7.30 4.95 -1.83
CA ILE A 120 -8.14 3.85 -2.33
C ILE A 120 -9.37 4.44 -3.02
N TYR A 121 -9.64 4.19 -4.31
CA TYR A 121 -10.71 4.91 -5.05
C TYR A 121 -11.65 4.08 -5.95
#